data_AF-A0A4Y7QNK3-F1
#
_entry.id   AF-A0A4Y7QNK3-F1
#
_cell.length_a   1.000
_cell.length_b   1.000
_cell.length_c   1.000
_cell.angle_alpha   90.00
_cell.angle_beta   90.00
_cell.angle_gamma   90.00
#
_symmetry.space_group_name_H-M   'P 1'
#
loop_
_entity.id
_entity.type
_entity.pdbx_description
1 polymer ?
#
loop_
_entity_poly.entity_id
_entity_poly.type
_entity_poly.pdbx_seq_one_letter_code
_entity_poly.pdbx_strand_id
1 'polypeptide(L)' 'MSDNKGYSYTGSGTNSQGNHYCSRDYGSSASNQNSYHYSNTNGSYYYSNPNGSTYYNDGQGGSTYTPPSGGNTGNNSSK' A
#
# COMPACT_ATOMS: atom_id res chain seq x y z
N MET A 1 -13.24 19.96 -0.98
CA MET A 1 -13.72 19.08 0.11
C MET A 1 -12.52 18.77 0.98
N SER A 2 -12.56 19.10 2.26
CA SER A 2 -11.43 18.92 3.16
C SER A 2 -11.33 17.45 3.56
N ASP A 3 -10.32 16.74 3.03
CA ASP A 3 -10.05 15.33 3.33
C ASP A 3 -9.72 15.15 4.82
N ASN A 4 -10.76 14.88 5.62
CA ASN A 4 -10.68 14.38 6.99
C ASN A 4 -10.30 12.89 6.96
N LYS A 5 -9.16 12.53 6.36
CA LYS A 5 -8.70 11.13 6.30
C LYS A 5 -7.46 10.86 7.13
N GLY A 6 -6.93 11.85 7.86
CA GLY A 6 -5.71 11.69 8.65
C GLY A 6 -4.46 11.47 7.80
N TYR A 7 -4.57 11.69 6.49
CA TYR A 7 -3.47 11.69 5.54
C TYR A 7 -3.71 12.66 4.39
N SER A 8 -2.63 13.17 3.85
CA SER A 8 -2.60 14.01 2.64
C SER A 8 -2.15 13.17 1.45
N TYR A 9 -2.76 13.37 0.29
CA TYR A 9 -2.23 12.79 -0.95
C TYR A 9 -1.01 13.61 -1.38
N THR A 10 0.17 13.02 -1.34
CA THR A 10 1.42 13.67 -1.77
C THR A 10 1.69 13.51 -3.25
N GLY A 11 1.12 12.47 -3.85
CA GLY A 11 1.20 12.25 -5.28
C GLY A 11 0.32 11.11 -5.73
N SER A 12 -0.14 11.18 -6.97
CA SER A 12 -0.79 10.06 -7.64
C SER A 12 -0.55 10.14 -9.13
N GLY A 13 -0.60 9.01 -9.80
CA GLY A 13 -0.47 8.96 -11.25
C GLY A 13 -0.90 7.62 -11.80
N THR A 14 -0.97 7.57 -13.12
CA THR A 14 -1.23 6.35 -13.88
C THR A 14 -0.15 6.23 -14.93
N ASN A 15 0.53 5.09 -15.01
CA ASN A 15 1.53 4.86 -16.03
C ASN A 15 0.87 4.45 -17.36
N SER A 16 1.65 4.39 -18.46
CA SER A 16 1.12 4.04 -19.79
C SER A 16 0.53 2.62 -19.89
N GLN A 17 0.79 1.76 -18.91
CA GLN A 17 0.23 0.41 -18.83
C GLN A 17 -1.10 0.38 -18.07
N GLY A 18 -1.58 1.54 -17.59
CA GLY A 18 -2.79 1.68 -16.80
C GLY A 18 -2.61 1.41 -15.31
N ASN A 19 -1.39 1.18 -14.82
CA ASN A 19 -1.15 0.96 -13.40
C ASN A 19 -1.25 2.29 -12.66
N HIS A 20 -2.03 2.30 -11.59
CA HIS A 20 -2.26 3.47 -10.78
C HIS A 20 -1.39 3.43 -9.53
N TYR A 21 -0.78 4.55 -9.20
CA TYR A 21 -0.01 4.71 -7.98
C TYR A 21 -0.45 5.94 -7.21
N CYS A 22 -0.40 5.85 -5.89
CA CYS A 22 -0.78 6.91 -4.99
C CYS A 22 0.09 6.90 -3.74
N SER A 23 0.84 7.97 -3.55
CA SER A 23 1.59 8.29 -2.34
C SER A 23 0.71 9.08 -1.37
N ARG A 24 0.79 8.72 -0.09
CA ARG A 24 0.03 9.30 1.00
C ARG A 24 0.98 9.66 2.13
N ASP A 25 0.77 10.80 2.74
CA ASP A 25 1.50 11.26 3.91
C ASP A 25 0.56 11.37 5.10
N TYR A 26 0.76 10.51 6.08
CA TYR A 26 0.01 10.47 7.33
C TYR A 26 0.62 11.41 8.40
N GLY A 27 1.64 12.19 8.04
CA GLY A 27 2.37 13.11 8.88
C GLY A 27 3.58 12.46 9.57
N SER A 28 4.34 13.31 10.27
CA SER A 28 5.56 12.93 10.99
C SER A 28 5.35 11.94 12.13
N SER A 29 4.10 11.76 12.59
CA SER A 29 3.73 10.78 13.61
C SER A 29 3.57 9.34 13.07
N ALA A 30 3.53 9.16 11.75
CA ALA A 30 3.47 7.84 11.15
C ALA A 30 4.83 7.13 11.25
N SER A 31 4.82 5.85 11.63
CA SER A 31 6.03 5.01 11.62
C SER A 31 6.61 4.84 10.21
N ASN A 32 5.77 5.00 9.19
CA ASN A 32 6.15 5.01 7.79
C ASN A 32 5.57 6.24 7.09
N GLN A 33 6.46 7.20 6.86
CA GLN A 33 6.16 8.45 6.15
C GLN A 33 5.96 8.23 4.64
N ASN A 34 6.36 7.08 4.10
CA ASN A 34 6.23 6.73 2.70
C ASN A 34 5.08 5.74 2.48
N SER A 35 3.90 6.10 3.00
CA SER A 35 2.70 5.31 2.76
C SER A 35 2.32 5.40 1.29
N TYR A 36 2.01 4.26 0.69
CA TYR A 36 1.89 4.16 -0.76
C TYR A 36 0.92 3.07 -1.15
N HIS A 37 0.16 3.31 -2.21
CA HIS A 37 -0.76 2.35 -2.80
C HIS A 37 -0.45 2.22 -4.29
N TYR A 38 -0.25 0.99 -4.74
CA TYR A 38 -0.03 0.63 -6.13
C TYR A 38 -1.08 -0.36 -6.57
N SER A 39 -1.69 -0.12 -7.72
CA SER A 39 -2.66 -1.02 -8.33
C SER A 39 -2.24 -1.27 -9.77
N ASN A 40 -2.06 -2.53 -10.11
CA ASN A 40 -1.76 -2.95 -11.46
C ASN A 40 -3.03 -3.34 -12.20
N THR A 41 -3.02 -3.22 -13.53
CA THR A 41 -4.14 -3.61 -14.38
C THR A 41 -4.41 -5.10 -14.38
N ASN A 42 -3.42 -5.92 -14.05
CA ASN A 42 -3.56 -7.37 -13.86
C ASN A 42 -4.27 -7.77 -12.55
N GLY A 43 -4.76 -6.80 -11.76
CA GLY A 43 -5.45 -7.02 -10.50
C GLY A 43 -4.52 -7.15 -9.28
N SER A 44 -3.21 -7.30 -9.47
CA SER A 44 -2.24 -7.25 -8.37
C SER A 44 -2.17 -5.83 -7.78
N TYR A 45 -1.95 -5.74 -6.47
CA TYR A 45 -1.82 -4.45 -5.80
C TYR A 45 -0.89 -4.53 -4.60
N TYR A 46 -0.36 -3.37 -4.21
CA TYR A 46 0.58 -3.23 -3.11
C TYR A 46 0.19 -2.05 -2.23
N TYR A 47 0.18 -2.29 -0.92
CA TYR A 47 -0.02 -1.28 0.11
C TYR A 47 1.24 -1.20 0.98
N SER A 48 1.70 0.03 1.19
CA SER A 48 2.66 0.43 2.20
C SER A 48 1.88 1.29 3.20
N ASN A 49 1.69 0.75 4.40
CA ASN A 49 0.83 1.34 5.42
C ASN A 49 1.64 2.26 6.36
N PRO A 50 0.99 3.25 6.99
CA PRO A 50 1.67 4.21 7.89
C PRO A 50 2.21 3.56 9.17
N ASN A 51 1.69 2.39 9.55
CA ASN A 51 2.22 1.60 10.65
C ASN A 51 3.52 0.85 10.29
N GLY A 52 3.99 0.95 9.04
CA GLY A 52 5.17 0.26 8.51
C GLY A 52 4.92 -1.17 8.03
N SER A 53 3.68 -1.68 8.14
CA SER A 53 3.31 -2.92 7.46
C SER A 53 3.19 -2.70 5.96
N THR A 54 3.38 -3.76 5.19
CA THR A 54 3.11 -3.79 3.77
C THR A 54 2.21 -4.98 3.44
N TYR A 55 1.40 -4.84 2.41
CA TYR A 55 0.52 -5.89 1.94
C TYR A 55 0.64 -5.96 0.42
N TYR A 56 0.94 -7.14 -0.09
CA TYR A 56 1.04 -7.41 -1.50
C TYR A 56 0.02 -8.47 -1.89
N ASN A 57 -0.73 -8.22 -2.96
CA ASN A 57 -1.63 -9.17 -3.57
C ASN A 57 -1.19 -9.39 -5.02
N ASP A 58 -1.11 -10.65 -5.45
CA ASP A 58 -0.63 -11.02 -6.79
C ASP A 58 -1.72 -11.01 -7.88
N GLY A 59 -2.96 -10.68 -7.53
CA GLY A 59 -4.11 -10.68 -8.42
C GLY A 59 -4.59 -12.09 -8.81
N GLN A 60 -3.97 -13.15 -8.26
CA GLN A 60 -4.19 -14.55 -8.63
C GLN A 60 -4.68 -15.40 -7.44
N GLY A 61 -5.02 -14.75 -6.33
CA GLY A 61 -5.48 -15.38 -5.09
C GLY A 61 -4.40 -15.48 -4.00
N GLY A 62 -3.15 -15.13 -4.31
CA GLY A 62 -2.08 -15.05 -3.34
C GLY A 62 -1.98 -13.65 -2.71
N SER A 63 -1.75 -13.62 -1.40
CA SER A 63 -1.38 -12.39 -0.73
C SER A 63 -0.30 -12.60 0.34
N THR A 64 0.55 -11.60 0.45
CA THR A 64 1.65 -11.55 1.41
C THR A 64 1.45 -10.33 2.28
N TYR A 65 1.26 -10.56 3.58
CA TYR A 65 1.28 -9.50 4.58
C TYR A 65 2.63 -9.50 5.28
N THR A 66 3.33 -8.38 5.19
CA THR A 66 4.60 -8.15 5.87
C THR A 66 4.37 -7.12 6.98
N PRO A 67 4.42 -7.50 8.26
CA PRO A 67 4.30 -6.54 9.35
C PRO A 67 5.51 -5.59 9.40
N PRO A 68 5.41 -4.44 10.12
CA PRO A 68 6.56 -3.59 10.37
C PRO A 68 7.66 -4.37 11.11
N SER A 69 8.92 -3.98 10.89
CA SER A 69 10.12 -4.60 11.50
C SER A 69 9.84 -5.06 12.94
N GLY A 70 9.76 -6.39 13.12
CA GLY A 70 9.42 -7.02 14.41
C GLY A 70 8.25 -8.01 14.37
N GLY A 71 7.48 -8.09 13.28
CA GLY A 71 6.44 -9.12 13.12
C GLY A 71 6.84 -10.25 12.14
N ASN A 72 6.33 -11.46 12.35
CA ASN A 72 6.46 -12.56 11.41
C ASN A 72 5.71 -12.26 10.09
N THR A 73 6.38 -12.41 8.96
CA THR A 73 5.75 -12.36 7.63
C THR A 73 4.66 -13.43 7.53
N GLY A 74 3.41 -13.00 7.40
CA GLY A 74 2.25 -13.86 7.24
C GLY A 74 2.02 -14.09 5.75
N ASN A 75 2.50 -15.22 5.22
CA ASN A 75 2.11 -15.70 3.90
C ASN A 75 0.74 -16.36 4.03
N ASN A 76 -0.32 -15.69 3.58
CA ASN A 76 -1.62 -16.31 3.42
C ASN A 76 -1.88 -16.58 1.95
N SER A 77 -1.40 -17.74 1.49
CA SER A 77 -1.78 -18.33 0.22
C SER A 77 -3.06 -19.15 0.46
N SER A 78 -4.22 -18.49 0.43
CA SER A 78 -5.50 -19.20 0.45
C SER A 78 -5.68 -19.86 -0.92
N LYS A 79 -5.71 -21.19 -0.97
CA LYS A 79 -6.10 -21.96 -2.15
C LYS A 79 -7.58 -21.77 -2.48
#